data_AF-A0A0K2D2F7-F1
#
_entry.id   AF-A0A0K2D2F7-F1
#
_cell.length_a   1.000
_cell.length_b   1.000
_cell.length_c   1.000
_cell.angle_alpha   90.00
_cell.angle_beta   90.00
_cell.angle_gamma   90.00
#
_symmetry.space_group_name_H-M   'P 1'
#
loop_
_entity.id
_entity.type
_entity.pdbx_description
1 polymer ?
#
loop_
_entity_poly.entity_id
_entity_poly.type
_entity_poly.pdbx_seq_one_letter_code
_entity_poly.pdbx_strand_id
1 'polypeptide(L)' 'PKTRCIDERLGAYEDVNEAVNKYSHGALERVTLYSIMEDPMTSCGC' A
#
# COMPACT_ATOMS: atom_id res chain seq x y z
N PRO A 1 -0.57 7.43 -9.73
CA PRO A 1 -1.79 6.88 -10.39
C PRO A 1 -1.89 5.39 -10.05
N LYS A 2 -3.07 4.78 -10.02
CA LYS A 2 -3.22 3.33 -9.74
C LYS A 2 -3.28 2.56 -11.06
N THR A 3 -2.15 2.44 -11.75
CA THR A 3 -2.09 1.91 -13.11
C THR A 3 -1.44 0.53 -13.20
N ARG A 4 -0.51 0.23 -12.31
CA ARG A 4 0.24 -1.03 -12.30
C ARG A 4 -0.34 -1.96 -11.24
N CYS A 5 -1.47 -2.59 -11.56
CA CYS A 5 -2.11 -3.54 -10.65
C CYS A 5 -1.30 -4.83 -10.54
N ILE A 6 -1.05 -5.27 -9.29
CA ILE A 6 -0.40 -6.54 -8.96
C ILE A 6 -1.48 -7.57 -8.60
N ASP A 7 -2.42 -7.17 -7.76
CA ASP A 7 -3.54 -8.01 -7.32
C ASP A 7 -4.79 -7.15 -7.07
N GLU A 8 -5.84 -7.37 -7.86
CA GLU A 8 -7.10 -6.64 -7.76
C GLU A 8 -7.91 -7.03 -6.51
N ARG A 9 -7.83 -8.27 -6.03
CA ARG A 9 -8.54 -8.74 -4.83
C ARG A 9 -8.00 -8.08 -3.58
N LEU A 10 -6.69 -8.02 -3.45
CA LEU A 10 -6.03 -7.34 -2.33
C LEU A 10 -6.01 -5.82 -2.53
N GLY A 11 -6.16 -5.36 -3.77
CA GLY A 11 -6.00 -3.96 -4.14
C GLY A 11 -4.53 -3.53 -4.05
N ALA A 12 -3.61 -4.41 -4.43
CA ALA A 12 -2.17 -4.15 -4.46
C ALA A 12 -1.77 -3.56 -5.82
N TYR A 13 -1.02 -2.45 -5.78
CA TYR A 13 -0.55 -1.74 -6.98
C TYR A 13 0.90 -1.31 -6.77
N GLU A 14 1.73 -1.49 -7.79
CA GLU A 14 3.16 -1.14 -7.70
C GLU A 14 3.35 0.37 -7.49
N ASP A 15 2.60 1.19 -8.23
CA ASP A 15 2.63 2.65 -8.11
C ASP A 15 2.25 3.14 -6.69
N VAL A 16 1.39 2.38 -6.00
CA VAL A 16 0.98 2.69 -4.62
C VAL A 16 2.09 2.31 -3.65
N ASN A 17 2.71 1.14 -3.83
CA ASN A 17 3.84 0.70 -3.02
C ASN A 17 5.03 1.68 -3.13
N GLU A 18 5.36 2.14 -4.34
CA GLU A 18 6.40 3.15 -4.56
C GLU A 18 6.10 4.48 -3.85
N ALA A 19 4.85 4.94 -3.92
CA ALA A 19 4.43 6.15 -3.23
C ALA A 19 4.52 5.99 -1.70
N VAL A 20 4.02 4.87 -1.17
CA VAL A 20 4.06 4.57 0.27
C VAL A 20 5.50 4.50 0.76
N ASN A 21 6.39 3.81 0.04
CA ASN A 21 7.81 3.75 0.38
C ASN A 21 8.45 5.14 0.40
N LYS A 22 8.20 5.96 -0.62
CA LYS A 22 8.72 7.32 -0.71
C LYS A 22 8.24 8.22 0.42
N TYR A 23 6.94 8.23 0.72
CA TYR A 23 6.35 9.15 1.69
C TYR A 23 6.49 8.67 3.14
N SER A 24 6.61 7.37 3.35
CA SER A 24 6.93 6.79 4.67
C SER A 24 8.44 6.84 5.00
N HIS A 25 9.28 7.37 4.11
CA HIS A 25 10.74 7.37 4.25
C HIS A 25 11.32 5.96 4.44
N GLY A 26 10.76 4.98 3.72
CA GLY A 26 11.17 3.58 3.81
C GLY A 26 10.61 2.82 5.02
N ALA A 27 9.73 3.43 5.84
CA ALA A 27 9.11 2.73 6.97
C ALA A 27 8.07 1.70 6.53
N LEU A 28 7.46 1.86 5.36
CA LEU A 28 6.48 0.94 4.78
C LEU A 28 6.80 0.71 3.30
N GLU A 29 6.93 -0.56 2.89
CA GLU A 29 7.27 -0.91 1.50
C GLU A 29 6.06 -1.25 0.65
N ARG A 30 5.02 -1.80 1.26
CA ARG A 30 3.86 -2.37 0.57
C ARG A 30 2.60 -2.18 1.40
N VAL A 31 1.48 -2.05 0.72
CA VAL A 31 0.18 -1.96 1.36
C VAL A 31 -0.89 -2.60 0.49
N THR A 32 -1.84 -3.31 1.11
CA THR A 32 -3.06 -3.74 0.45
C THR A 32 -4.20 -2.82 0.84
N LEU A 33 -5.10 -2.56 -0.12
CA LEU A 33 -6.19 -1.61 0.08
C LEU A 33 -7.45 -2.28 0.61
N TYR A 34 -7.58 -3.60 0.40
CA TYR A 34 -8.81 -4.34 0.67
C TYR A 34 -8.61 -5.52 1.63
N SER A 35 -7.39 -5.73 2.17
CA SER A 35 -7.13 -6.72 3.20
C SER A 35 -6.65 -6.05 4.48
N ILE A 36 -7.26 -6.42 5.61
CA ILE A 36 -6.76 -6.07 6.94
C ILE A 36 -5.69 -7.08 7.42
N MET A 37 -5.63 -8.25 6.79
CA MET A 37 -4.81 -9.37 7.23
C MET A 37 -3.43 -9.39 6.56
N GLU A 38 -3.33 -8.81 5.37
CA GLU A 38 -2.12 -8.83 4.54
C GLU A 38 -1.69 -7.40 4.26
N ASP A 39 -0.56 -6.98 4.84
CA ASP A 39 0.00 -5.62 4.71
C ASP A 39 -1.04 -4.50 4.83
N PRO A 40 -1.76 -4.39 5.96
CA PRO A 40 -2.80 -3.39 6.13
C PRO A 40 -2.27 -1.96 6.15
N MET A 41 -3.13 -1.00 5.82
CA MET A 41 -2.83 0.42 6.02
C MET A 41 -2.59 0.74 7.50
N THR A 42 -1.57 1.55 7.77
CA THR A 42 -1.32 2.13 9.10
C THR A 42 -2.20 3.36 9.32
N SER A 43 -2.63 3.62 10.57
CA SER A 43 -3.36 4.85 10.93
C SER A 43 -2.45 5.86 11.64
N CYS A 44 -2.87 7.14 11.68
CA CYS A 44 -2.39 8.04 12.72
C CYS A 44 -3.08 7.77 14.07
N GLY A 45 -2.52 8.30 15.17
CA GLY A 45 -3.12 8.25 16.51
C GLY A 45 -4.24 9.27 16.73
N CYS A 46 -5.00 9.46 15.66
CA CYS A 46 -6.10 10.39 15.44
C CYS A 46 -7.35 9.52 15.17
#